data_AF-A0A6G3BSC3-F1
#
_entry.id   AF-A0A6G3BSC3-F1
#
_cell.length_a   1.000
_cell.length_b   1.000
_cell.length_c   1.000
_cell.angle_alpha   90.00
_cell.angle_beta   90.00
_cell.angle_gamma   90.00
#
_symmetry.space_group_name_H-M   'P 1'
#
loop_
_entity.id
_entity.type
_entity.pdbx_description
1 polymer ?
#
loop_
_entity_poly.entity_id
_entity_poly.type
_entity_poly.pdbx_seq_one_letter_code
_entity_poly.pdbx_strand_id
1 'polypeptide(L)'
;MSERRLRVAVVIGSVRYSFPASLKNAIDWYVDEWKAKPVGFVSYGGIAGGLRVVEQLRQIFPGLHAVTVRDSVAFPDCREQFDHQGRPSDPEGPLTAATSMLDQLTWWGRLLRDARAEGAYPG
;
A
#
# COMPACT_ATOMS: atom_id res chain seq x y z
N MET A 1 9.66 -9.04 -27.69
CA MET A 1 9.32 -9.54 -26.34
C MET A 1 8.79 -8.35 -25.54
N SER A 2 7.47 -8.26 -25.36
CA SER A 2 6.82 -7.11 -24.70
C SER A 2 7.09 -7.14 -23.20
N GLU A 3 7.72 -6.10 -22.65
CA GLU A 3 7.92 -5.90 -21.22
C GLU A 3 6.57 -5.78 -20.50
N ARG A 4 6.05 -6.89 -19.96
CA ARG A 4 4.83 -6.85 -19.14
C ARG A 4 5.14 -6.30 -17.75
N ARG A 5 4.85 -5.02 -17.56
CA ARG A 5 5.04 -4.30 -16.27
C ARG A 5 4.26 -4.95 -15.13
N LEU A 6 4.93 -5.16 -14.00
CA LEU A 6 4.29 -5.50 -12.73
C LEU A 6 3.40 -4.34 -12.29
N ARG A 7 2.16 -4.65 -11.89
CA ARG A 7 1.19 -3.66 -11.41
C ARG A 7 1.02 -3.87 -9.91
N VAL A 8 1.51 -2.90 -9.13
CA VAL A 8 1.47 -2.87 -7.66
C VAL A 8 1.00 -1.47 -7.27
N ALA A 9 0.19 -1.36 -6.22
CA ALA A 9 -0.17 -0.07 -5.66
C ALA A 9 0.31 0.08 -4.22
N VAL A 10 0.82 1.26 -3.88
CA VAL A 10 1.19 1.65 -2.53
C VAL A 10 0.33 2.82 -2.12
N VAL A 11 -0.38 2.68 -1.00
CA VAL A 11 -1.30 3.69 -0.52
C VAL A 11 -0.72 4.38 0.70
N ILE A 12 -0.72 5.71 0.68
CA ILE A 12 -0.19 6.54 1.75
C ILE A 12 -1.31 7.03 2.66
N GLY A 13 -1.29 6.60 3.92
CA GLY A 13 -2.25 7.00 4.94
C GLY A 13 -1.68 8.01 5.94
N SER A 14 -2.35 9.15 6.11
CA SER A 14 -2.03 10.15 7.14
C SER A 14 -3.25 10.41 8.02
N VAL A 15 -3.08 10.70 9.32
CA VAL A 15 -4.23 10.87 10.22
C VAL A 15 -4.18 12.06 11.19
N ARG A 16 -5.36 12.65 11.37
CA ARG A 16 -6.09 12.64 12.65
C ARG A 16 -7.35 11.76 12.47
N TYR A 17 -7.38 10.60 13.14
CA TYR A 17 -8.49 9.62 13.22
C TYR A 17 -8.95 8.81 11.98
N SER A 18 -8.77 9.28 10.75
CA SER A 18 -9.15 8.53 9.52
C SER A 18 -8.33 8.99 8.30
N PHE A 19 -8.46 8.29 7.15
CA PHE A 19 -7.80 8.66 5.91
C PHE A 19 -8.42 9.93 5.31
N PRO A 20 -7.65 10.74 4.56
CA PRO A 20 -8.17 11.98 4.00
C PRO A 20 -9.23 11.70 2.92
N ALA A 21 -10.22 12.59 2.82
CA ALA A 21 -11.29 12.48 1.83
C ALA A 21 -10.75 12.42 0.39
N SER A 22 -9.65 13.11 0.10
CA SER A 22 -8.97 13.05 -1.20
C SER A 22 -8.48 11.64 -1.56
N LEU A 23 -7.97 10.88 -0.58
CA LEU A 23 -7.55 9.50 -0.80
C LEU A 23 -8.75 8.61 -1.08
N LYS A 24 -9.84 8.77 -0.32
CA LYS A 24 -11.08 8.02 -0.57
C LYS A 24 -11.65 8.30 -1.96
N ASN A 25 -11.68 9.57 -2.36
CA ASN A 25 -12.13 9.96 -3.69
C ASN A 25 -11.27 9.33 -4.79
N ALA A 26 -9.94 9.33 -4.64
CA ALA A 26 -9.06 8.67 -5.61
C ALA A 26 -9.31 7.15 -5.68
N ILE A 27 -9.56 6.52 -4.54
CA ILE A 27 -9.90 5.08 -4.50
C ILE A 27 -11.23 4.82 -5.22
N ASP A 28 -12.26 5.62 -4.94
CA ASP A 28 -13.62 5.44 -5.45
C ASP A 28 -13.77 5.75 -6.94
N TRP A 29 -13.02 6.73 -7.47
CA TRP A 29 -13.10 7.11 -8.88
C TRP A 29 -12.43 6.11 -9.82
N TYR A 30 -11.47 5.33 -9.35
CA TYR A 30 -10.63 4.46 -10.19
C TYR A 30 -10.82 2.97 -9.86
N VAL A 31 -12.06 2.52 -9.67
CA VAL A 31 -12.39 1.13 -9.25
C VAL A 31 -11.67 0.06 -10.07
N ASP A 32 -11.74 0.13 -11.40
CA ASP A 32 -11.12 -0.88 -12.29
C ASP A 32 -9.60 -0.89 -12.20
N GLU A 33 -8.97 0.21 -11.79
CA GLU A 33 -7.53 0.27 -11.61
C GLU A 33 -7.04 -0.47 -10.37
N TRP A 34 -7.93 -0.94 -9.48
CA TRP A 34 -7.53 -1.73 -8.31
C TRP A 34 -7.75 -3.23 -8.52
N LYS A 35 -8.63 -3.61 -9.44
CA LYS A 35 -9.04 -5.00 -9.67
C LYS A 35 -7.87 -5.92 -9.96
N ALA A 36 -7.85 -7.05 -9.27
CA ALA A 36 -6.83 -8.09 -9.35
C ALA A 36 -5.40 -7.58 -9.14
N LYS A 37 -5.17 -6.47 -8.42
CA LYS A 37 -3.82 -5.96 -8.10
C LYS A 37 -3.52 -6.12 -6.61
N PRO A 38 -2.25 -6.37 -6.26
CA PRO A 38 -1.81 -6.31 -4.87
C PRO A 38 -1.66 -4.86 -4.40
N VAL A 39 -2.02 -4.61 -3.14
CA VAL A 39 -1.95 -3.30 -2.49
C VAL A 39 -1.16 -3.41 -1.19
N GLY A 40 -0.16 -2.54 -1.04
CA GLY A 40 0.61 -2.34 0.19
C GLY A 40 0.37 -0.95 0.78
N PHE A 41 0.75 -0.79 2.04
CA PHE A 41 0.45 0.42 2.80
C PHE A 41 1.70 1.04 3.39
N VAL A 42 1.81 2.35 3.21
CA VAL A 42 2.75 3.19 3.95
C VAL A 42 1.92 4.17 4.75
N SER A 43 2.12 4.26 6.05
CA SER A 43 1.37 5.18 6.89
C SER A 43 2.28 6.01 7.78
N TYR A 44 1.80 7.20 8.13
CA TYR A 44 2.48 8.07 9.08
C TYR A 44 1.44 8.79 9.96
N GLY A 45 1.85 9.17 11.16
CA GLY A 45 0.97 9.87 12.10
C GLY A 45 1.64 10.10 13.45
N GLY A 46 0.84 10.39 14.47
CA GLY A 46 1.32 10.41 15.86
C GLY A 46 1.70 9.01 16.35
N ILE A 47 1.61 8.77 17.66
CA ILE A 47 2.04 7.55 18.37
C ILE A 47 1.82 6.21 17.63
N ALA A 48 0.66 6.03 16.96
CA ALA A 48 0.32 4.78 16.29
C ALA A 48 0.78 4.68 14.81
N GLY A 49 1.52 5.67 14.29
CA GLY A 49 2.05 5.65 12.92
C GLY A 49 1.02 5.54 11.81
N GLY A 50 -0.25 5.89 12.08
CA GLY A 50 -1.34 5.79 11.10
C GLY A 50 -1.91 4.39 10.88
N LEU A 51 -1.55 3.39 11.72
CA LEU A 51 -2.02 2.01 11.57
C LEU A 51 -3.55 1.85 11.55
N ARG A 52 -4.29 2.71 12.28
CA ARG A 52 -5.76 2.71 12.23
C ARG A 52 -6.32 2.99 10.83
N VAL A 53 -5.63 3.81 10.04
CA VAL A 53 -6.01 4.04 8.65
C VAL A 53 -5.72 2.84 7.77
N VAL A 54 -4.60 2.17 8.00
CA VAL A 54 -4.29 0.92 7.30
C VAL A 54 -5.42 -0.09 7.52
N GLU A 55 -5.87 -0.27 8.75
CA GLU A 55 -6.97 -1.19 9.06
C GLU A 55 -8.30 -0.79 8.40
N GLN A 56 -8.63 0.50 8.35
CA GLN A 56 -9.81 0.98 7.63
C GLN A 56 -9.70 0.72 6.11
N LEU A 57 -8.54 0.99 5.51
CA LEU A 57 -8.32 0.77 4.08
C LEU A 57 -8.34 -0.73 3.72
N ARG A 58 -7.85 -1.60 4.61
CA ARG A 58 -7.93 -3.06 4.44
C ARG A 58 -9.36 -3.57 4.30
N GLN A 59 -10.35 -2.90 4.90
CA GLN A 59 -11.75 -3.25 4.73
C GLN A 59 -12.31 -2.81 3.36
N ILE A 60 -11.72 -1.81 2.71
CA ILE A 60 -12.21 -1.22 1.46
C ILE A 60 -11.70 -2.00 0.24
N PHE A 61 -10.41 -2.32 0.20
CA PHE A 61 -9.77 -2.92 -0.99
C PHE A 61 -10.34 -4.27 -1.44
N PRO A 62 -10.79 -5.18 -0.56
CA PRO A 62 -11.51 -6.38 -0.98
C PRO A 62 -12.78 -6.08 -1.79
N GLY A 63 -13.49 -5.00 -1.45
CA GLY A 63 -14.66 -4.54 -2.21
C GLY A 63 -14.33 -3.99 -3.60
N LEU A 64 -13.05 -3.72 -3.88
CA LEU A 64 -12.53 -3.31 -5.19
C LEU A 64 -11.82 -4.45 -5.92
N HIS A 65 -11.97 -5.68 -5.41
CA HIS A 65 -11.33 -6.89 -5.94
C HIS A 65 -9.79 -6.79 -5.93
N ALA A 66 -9.23 -6.03 -4.99
CA ALA A 66 -7.80 -5.91 -4.76
C ALA A 66 -7.36 -6.78 -3.57
N VAL A 67 -6.12 -7.28 -3.62
CA VAL A 67 -5.55 -8.11 -2.55
C VAL A 67 -4.59 -7.27 -1.72
N THR A 68 -4.82 -7.14 -0.42
CA THR A 68 -3.89 -6.41 0.45
C THR A 68 -2.79 -7.32 0.99
N VAL A 69 -1.55 -6.84 1.05
CA VAL A 69 -0.45 -7.57 1.69
C VAL A 69 -0.44 -7.33 3.19
N ARG A 70 0.01 -8.31 3.98
CA ARG A 70 -0.02 -8.26 5.44
C ARG A 70 0.90 -7.16 5.97
N ASP A 71 2.11 -7.08 5.42
CA ASP A 71 3.14 -6.21 5.96
C ASP A 71 2.96 -4.78 5.42
N SER A 72 3.29 -3.80 6.26
CA SER A 72 3.14 -2.38 5.96
C SER A 72 4.27 -1.58 6.60
N VAL A 73 4.58 -0.41 6.04
CA VAL A 73 5.54 0.53 6.63
C VAL A 73 4.77 1.58 7.42
N ALA A 74 5.11 1.78 8.68
CA ALA A 74 4.49 2.80 9.52
C ALA A 74 5.56 3.70 10.14
N PHE A 75 5.32 5.01 10.12
CA PHE A 75 6.17 6.03 10.73
C PHE A 75 5.43 6.68 11.92
N PRO A 76 5.54 6.13 13.15
CA PRO A 76 5.00 6.74 14.36
C PRO A 76 5.74 8.03 14.73
N ASP A 77 5.01 9.02 15.25
CA ASP A 77 5.56 10.34 15.59
C ASP A 77 6.45 10.91 14.47
N CYS A 78 5.97 10.81 13.23
CA CYS A 78 6.78 10.95 12.02
C CYS A 78 7.58 12.24 11.92
N ARG A 79 7.19 13.31 12.63
CA ARG A 79 7.94 14.58 12.65
C ARG A 79 9.33 14.45 13.25
N GLU A 80 9.54 13.49 14.15
CA GLU A 80 10.81 13.24 14.82
C GLU A 80 11.66 12.20 14.08
N GLN A 81 11.06 11.52 13.09
CA GLN A 81 11.71 10.40 12.39
C GLN A 81 12.51 10.80 11.16
N PHE A 82 12.48 12.06 10.72
CA PHE A 82 13.17 12.50 9.51
C PHE A 82 14.08 13.70 9.76
N ASP A 83 15.25 13.72 9.11
CA ASP A 83 16.16 14.86 9.09
C ASP A 83 15.63 16.02 8.22
N HIS A 84 16.36 17.15 8.20
CA HIS A 84 15.99 18.32 7.41
C HIS A 84 15.99 18.08 5.88
N GLN A 85 16.58 16.97 5.44
CA GLN A 85 16.62 16.52 4.05
C GLN A 85 15.51 15.50 3.76
N GLY A 86 14.65 15.19 4.74
CA GLY A 86 13.55 14.24 4.60
C GLY A 86 13.99 12.78 4.62
N ARG A 87 15.18 12.46 5.14
CA ARG A 87 15.69 11.10 5.27
C ARG A 87 15.38 10.54 6.66
N PRO A 88 15.04 9.24 6.80
CA PRO A 88 14.83 8.64 8.11
C PRO A 88 16.06 8.78 9.00
N SER A 89 15.86 9.25 10.24
CA SER A 89 16.91 9.39 11.25
C SER A 89 17.46 8.02 11.69
N ASP A 90 16.59 7.01 11.76
CA ASP A 90 16.93 5.60 11.93
C ASP A 90 16.29 4.79 10.78
N PRO A 91 17.06 4.42 9.74
CA PRO A 91 16.51 3.78 8.56
C PRO A 91 16.30 2.27 8.71
N GLU A 92 16.91 1.58 9.69
CA GLU A 92 16.91 0.10 9.70
C GLU A 92 15.51 -0.49 9.85
N GLY A 93 14.73 0.05 10.78
CA GLY A 93 13.35 -0.38 11.01
C GLY A 93 12.46 -0.18 9.78
N PRO A 94 12.34 1.05 9.26
CA PRO A 94 11.59 1.33 8.02
C PRO A 94 12.08 0.52 6.81
N LEU A 95 13.39 0.31 6.66
CA LEU A 95 13.95 -0.47 5.55
C LEU A 95 13.58 -1.96 5.65
N THR A 96 13.62 -2.53 6.85
CA THR A 96 13.22 -3.92 7.10
C THR A 96 11.73 -4.11 6.80
N ALA A 97 10.88 -3.21 7.31
CA ALA A 97 9.44 -3.24 7.04
C ALA A 97 9.14 -3.05 5.54
N ALA A 98 9.85 -2.15 4.87
CA ALA A 98 9.69 -1.91 3.44
C ALA A 98 10.10 -3.13 2.62
N THR A 99 11.22 -3.77 2.96
CA THR A 99 11.69 -4.99 2.29
C THR A 99 10.63 -6.09 2.37
N SER A 100 10.13 -6.37 3.58
CA SER A 100 9.12 -7.43 3.75
C SER A 100 7.82 -7.15 2.99
N MET A 101 7.33 -5.90 3.03
CA MET A 101 6.15 -5.48 2.27
C MET A 101 6.37 -5.61 0.76
N LEU A 102 7.53 -5.16 0.26
CA LEU A 102 7.87 -5.21 -1.16
C LEU A 102 8.05 -6.64 -1.68
N ASP A 103 8.57 -7.55 -0.86
CA ASP A 103 8.65 -8.97 -1.17
C ASP A 103 7.25 -9.58 -1.33
N GLN A 104 6.33 -9.30 -0.40
CA GLN A 104 4.94 -9.74 -0.50
C GLN A 104 4.24 -9.16 -1.73
N LEU A 105 4.42 -7.86 -2.00
CA LEU A 105 3.87 -7.19 -3.18
C LEU A 105 4.42 -7.79 -4.49
N THR A 106 5.71 -8.10 -4.53
CA THR A 106 6.36 -8.69 -5.69
C THR A 106 5.84 -10.10 -5.95
N TRP A 107 5.69 -10.90 -4.89
CA TRP A 107 5.17 -12.26 -4.99
C TRP A 107 3.73 -12.27 -5.54
N TRP A 108 2.83 -11.51 -4.93
CA TRP A 108 1.44 -11.39 -5.39
C TRP A 108 1.35 -10.74 -6.78
N GLY A 109 2.16 -9.72 -7.04
CA GLY A 109 2.17 -9.00 -8.31
C GLY A 109 2.56 -9.89 -9.49
N ARG A 110 3.52 -10.80 -9.29
CA ARG A 110 3.90 -11.82 -10.28
C ARG A 110 2.76 -12.80 -10.50
N LEU A 111 2.23 -13.41 -9.43
CA LEU A 111 1.14 -14.38 -9.50
C LEU A 111 -0.08 -13.81 -10.24
N LEU A 112 -0.54 -12.63 -9.84
CA LEU A 112 -1.72 -11.99 -10.42
C LEU A 112 -1.48 -11.52 -11.86
N ARG A 113 -0.25 -11.13 -12.21
CA ARG A 113 0.11 -10.81 -13.60
C ARG A 113 0.02 -12.05 -14.48
N ASP A 114 0.54 -13.18 -14.01
CA ASP A 114 0.57 -14.41 -14.78
C ASP A 114 -0.85 -14.97 -14.93
N ALA A 115 -1.67 -14.94 -13.87
CA ALA A 115 -3.10 -15.29 -13.94
C ALA A 115 -3.88 -14.42 -14.96
N ARG A 116 -3.65 -13.09 -14.97
CA ARG A 116 -4.26 -12.20 -15.98
C ARG A 116 -3.79 -12.46 -17.41
N ALA A 117 -2.62 -13.08 -17.58
CA ALA A 117 -2.11 -13.45 -18.89
C ALA A 117 -2.82 -14.69 -19.45
N GLU A 118 -3.24 -15.59 -18.57
CA GLU A 118 -3.92 -16.85 -18.90
C GLU A 118 -5.42 -16.65 -19.13
N GLY A 119 -6.04 -15.70 -18.43
CA GLY A 119 -7.45 -15.38 -18.58
C GLY A 119 -7.82 -14.02 -18.00
N ALA A 120 -8.94 -13.48 -18.46
CA ALA A 120 -9.51 -12.28 -17.87
C ALA A 120 -9.92 -12.55 -16.41
N TYR A 121 -9.73 -11.55 -15.54
CA TYR A 121 -10.22 -11.64 -14.17
C TYR A 121 -11.77 -11.75 -14.20
N PRO A 122 -12.37 -12.70 -13.46
CA PRO A 122 -13.79 -13.03 -13.62
C PRO A 122 -14.78 -12.07 -12.93
N GLY A 123 -14.31 -10.98 -12.31
CA GLY A 123 -15.14 -10.04 -11.53
C GLY A 123 -14.90 -8.56 -11.83
#